data_AF-A0A1B9JQB0-F1
#
_entry.id   AF-A0A1B9JQB0-F1
#
_cell.length_a   1.000
_cell.length_b   1.000
_cell.length_c   1.000
_cell.angle_alpha   90.00
_cell.angle_beta   90.00
_cell.angle_gamma   90.00
#
_symmetry.space_group_name_H-M   'P 1'
#
loop_
_entity.id
_entity.type
_entity.pdbx_description
1 polymer ?
#
loop_
_entity_poly.entity_id
_entity_poly.type
_entity_poly.pdbx_seq_one_letter_code
_entity_poly.pdbx_strand_id
1 'polypeptide(L)'
;MIQSFIKKGSFQDSVSLMLISKKLSNLEEVDEVSVMMGTPANKSLLVATGFWSDTFNQATPNDICVAIKTHDDATDAIDLIRSQLEEALKNIAQQQQGGSKLLKARRLATANRKLPDANLVLISIAGEYAAELAEQALDENKNVMIFSDNVSLEDEIRLKNSAAAKDLIVMGPDCGTAIIAGAPLAFSNVIPKGNIGVIGASGTGIQEVISQIALLNQGITQAIGLGGRDLSQAVGGISALTALTMLAADKQTQVITFISKPPAESVRIKVINAMKQIAKPIVALFLGSRIDKRQDDNIFFASTLDEAARLACLLAKVESAMNTLPNVAHQTIMGLYTGGTLASEAAMLLANQLNLLLSDNHDKGIMFDQQGHKIIDLGDDFYTVGRPHPMIDLSIREHAIAQLGEQTGVGVLLLDLVIGYGANANPAESIISGYNKAIAKRSSHRPLIAIATVTGSESDPQCRSKQIAALQSAGITVMDNLPEAILLATKLITPVNKIDCLKPYPLLDHISVINAGLRSFAEDLQSSNIPVVHYQWAPLAGGNQKLAAILKKLN
;
A
#
# COMPACT_ATOMS: atom_id res chain seq x y z
N MET A 1 49.30 -1.35 -3.67
CA MET A 1 49.52 -0.11 -2.89
C MET A 1 48.22 0.69 -2.84
N ILE A 2 47.99 1.53 -1.82
CA ILE A 2 46.85 2.46 -1.80
C ILE A 2 47.36 3.85 -2.16
N GLN A 3 46.90 4.37 -3.30
CA GLN A 3 47.10 5.76 -3.69
C GLN A 3 45.85 6.56 -3.35
N SER A 4 45.99 7.86 -3.09
CA SER A 4 44.86 8.66 -2.61
C SER A 4 44.97 10.15 -2.96
N PHE A 5 43.83 10.81 -3.13
CA PHE A 5 43.76 12.27 -3.20
C PHE A 5 42.43 12.80 -2.67
N ILE A 6 42.37 14.11 -2.41
CA ILE A 6 41.17 14.80 -1.91
C ILE A 6 40.71 15.82 -2.95
N LYS A 7 39.43 15.79 -3.32
CA LYS A 7 38.78 16.88 -4.05
C LYS A 7 38.09 17.81 -3.05
N LYS A 8 38.63 19.02 -2.90
CA LYS A 8 38.15 20.01 -1.95
C LYS A 8 36.85 20.68 -2.39
N GLY A 9 35.94 20.92 -1.45
CA GLY A 9 34.76 21.77 -1.63
C GLY A 9 33.74 21.27 -2.66
N SER A 10 33.67 19.95 -2.86
CA SER A 10 32.75 19.32 -3.80
C SER A 10 31.85 18.36 -3.04
N PHE A 11 30.73 18.87 -2.54
CA PHE A 11 29.72 18.02 -1.91
C PHE A 11 28.93 17.27 -2.98
N GLN A 12 28.88 15.95 -2.86
CA GLN A 12 28.04 15.07 -3.67
C GLN A 12 27.35 14.07 -2.77
N ASP A 13 26.20 13.57 -3.20
CA ASP A 13 25.51 12.53 -2.47
C ASP A 13 26.22 11.17 -2.55
N SER A 14 26.01 10.33 -1.54
CA SER A 14 26.68 9.04 -1.44
C SER A 14 26.37 8.10 -2.61
N VAL A 15 25.16 8.16 -3.20
CA VAL A 15 24.78 7.28 -4.30
C VAL A 15 25.54 7.65 -5.58
N SER A 16 25.58 8.94 -5.92
CA SER A 16 26.39 9.46 -7.02
C SER A 16 27.85 9.06 -6.86
N LEU A 17 28.42 9.20 -5.66
CA LEU A 17 29.80 8.79 -5.40
C LEU A 17 30.00 7.28 -5.50
N MET A 18 29.07 6.45 -5.03
CA MET A 18 29.14 5.00 -5.17
C MET A 18 29.07 4.55 -6.64
N LEU A 19 28.22 5.18 -7.46
CA LEU A 19 28.14 4.90 -8.90
C LEU A 19 29.44 5.29 -9.61
N ILE A 20 30.01 6.44 -9.25
CA ILE A 20 31.32 6.87 -9.75
C ILE A 20 32.39 5.87 -9.29
N SER A 21 32.40 5.48 -8.02
CA SER A 21 33.33 4.48 -7.45
C SER A 21 33.29 3.20 -8.25
N LYS A 22 32.10 2.64 -8.51
CA LYS A 22 31.93 1.43 -9.31
C LYS A 22 32.38 1.61 -10.76
N LYS A 23 32.07 2.74 -11.39
CA LYS A 23 32.51 3.05 -12.76
C LYS A 23 34.04 3.09 -12.83
N LEU A 24 34.68 3.72 -11.86
CA LEU A 24 36.13 3.86 -11.77
C LEU A 24 36.82 2.53 -11.43
N SER A 25 36.22 1.69 -10.59
CA SER A 25 36.74 0.34 -10.27
C SER A 25 36.67 -0.63 -11.45
N ASN A 26 35.92 -0.33 -12.51
CA ASN A 26 35.83 -1.18 -13.70
C ASN A 26 36.92 -0.88 -14.75
N LEU A 27 37.82 0.06 -14.47
CA LEU A 27 38.96 0.39 -15.34
C LEU A 27 40.05 -0.68 -15.18
N GLU A 28 40.68 -1.10 -16.27
CA GLU A 28 41.72 -2.17 -16.25
C GLU A 28 42.99 -1.73 -15.51
N GLU A 29 43.18 -0.42 -15.35
CA GLU A 29 44.37 0.20 -14.76
C GLU A 29 44.37 0.21 -13.22
N VAL A 30 43.27 -0.21 -12.58
CA VAL A 30 43.10 -0.21 -11.12
C VAL A 30 42.42 -1.49 -10.64
N ASP A 31 42.76 -1.94 -9.44
CA ASP A 31 42.11 -3.12 -8.84
C ASP A 31 40.73 -2.73 -8.29
N GLU A 32 40.69 -1.60 -7.59
CA GLU A 32 39.49 -1.11 -6.93
C GLU A 32 39.65 0.37 -6.57
N VAL A 33 38.58 1.15 -6.75
CA VAL A 33 38.51 2.57 -6.38
C VAL A 33 37.36 2.79 -5.41
N SER A 34 37.64 3.49 -4.32
CA SER A 34 36.66 3.93 -3.34
C SER A 34 36.54 5.45 -3.36
N VAL A 35 35.34 5.96 -3.68
CA VAL A 35 35.02 7.40 -3.69
C VAL A 35 33.95 7.67 -2.63
N MET A 36 34.28 8.48 -1.63
CA MET A 36 33.36 8.77 -0.51
C MET A 36 33.47 10.21 -0.04
N MET A 37 32.41 10.74 0.59
CA MET A 37 32.50 12.02 1.32
C MET A 37 33.41 11.89 2.54
N GLY A 38 34.15 12.93 2.90
CA GLY A 38 35.05 13.00 4.05
C GLY A 38 34.36 13.08 5.42
N THR A 39 33.20 12.43 5.60
CA THR A 39 32.48 12.35 6.89
C THR A 39 33.18 11.38 7.85
N PRO A 40 33.03 11.55 9.19
CA PRO A 40 33.62 10.62 10.16
C PRO A 40 33.19 9.16 9.92
N ALA A 41 31.91 8.92 9.62
CA ALA A 41 31.39 7.58 9.34
C ALA A 41 32.05 6.93 8.12
N ASN A 42 32.18 7.67 7.01
CA ASN A 42 32.83 7.18 5.80
C ASN A 42 34.33 6.96 6.00
N LYS A 43 35.00 7.80 6.80
CA LYS A 43 36.41 7.59 7.18
C LYS A 43 36.58 6.28 7.95
N SER A 44 35.70 5.99 8.92
CA SER A 44 35.69 4.71 9.62
C SER A 44 35.45 3.54 8.66
N LEU A 45 34.57 3.71 7.67
CA LEU A 45 34.33 2.71 6.63
C LEU A 45 35.58 2.47 5.77
N LEU A 46 36.30 3.52 5.34
CA LEU A 46 37.55 3.40 4.59
C LEU A 46 38.64 2.67 5.39
N VAL A 47 38.69 2.82 6.72
CA VAL A 47 39.57 2.02 7.59
C VAL A 47 39.14 0.55 7.58
N ALA A 48 37.86 0.29 7.82
CA ALA A 48 37.33 -1.08 7.91
C ALA A 48 37.48 -1.87 6.60
N THR A 49 37.37 -1.20 5.45
CA THR A 49 37.47 -1.82 4.12
C THR A 49 38.90 -1.87 3.58
N GLY A 50 39.89 -1.38 4.33
CA GLY A 50 41.29 -1.40 3.91
C GLY A 50 41.63 -0.40 2.80
N PHE A 51 40.89 0.72 2.71
CA PHE A 51 41.11 1.83 1.78
C PHE A 51 41.69 3.08 2.44
N TRP A 52 42.15 2.98 3.69
CA TRP A 52 42.63 4.12 4.45
C TRP A 52 43.92 4.72 3.88
N SER A 53 44.01 6.04 3.92
CA SER A 53 45.21 6.81 3.67
C SER A 53 45.28 8.00 4.62
N ASP A 54 46.49 8.31 5.12
CA ASP A 54 46.73 9.41 6.05
C ASP A 54 46.41 10.79 5.46
N THR A 55 46.33 10.91 4.13
CA THR A 55 45.91 12.14 3.44
C THR A 55 44.49 12.54 3.86
N PHE A 56 43.61 11.58 4.14
CA PHE A 56 42.21 11.81 4.51
C PHE A 56 42.02 12.43 5.89
N ASN A 57 43.07 12.52 6.72
CA ASN A 57 43.04 13.31 7.96
C ASN A 57 42.69 14.78 7.69
N GLN A 58 43.07 15.30 6.52
CA GLN A 58 42.81 16.68 6.12
C GLN A 58 41.46 16.89 5.44
N ALA A 59 40.70 15.83 5.15
CA ALA A 59 39.41 15.92 4.50
C ALA A 59 38.32 16.37 5.48
N THR A 60 37.44 17.26 5.04
CA THR A 60 36.24 17.67 5.76
C THR A 60 35.01 16.95 5.18
N PRO A 61 33.88 16.93 5.89
CA PRO A 61 32.58 16.51 5.35
C PRO A 61 32.13 17.16 4.02
N ASN A 62 32.75 18.26 3.59
CA ASN A 62 32.49 18.90 2.29
C ASN A 62 33.47 18.48 1.17
N ASP A 63 34.38 17.56 1.45
CA ASP A 63 35.41 17.10 0.53
C ASP A 63 35.14 15.65 0.10
N ILE A 64 35.54 15.29 -1.12
CA ILE A 64 35.51 13.90 -1.61
C ILE A 64 36.89 13.28 -1.37
N CYS A 65 36.90 12.14 -0.69
CA CYS A 65 38.05 11.27 -0.50
C CYS A 65 38.05 10.20 -1.59
N VAL A 66 39.18 10.06 -2.29
CA VAL A 66 39.38 9.04 -3.33
C VAL A 66 40.55 8.16 -2.94
N ALA A 67 40.28 6.87 -2.76
CA ALA A 67 41.28 5.84 -2.51
C ALA A 67 41.34 4.89 -3.71
N ILE A 68 42.55 4.58 -4.19
CA ILE A 68 42.81 3.78 -5.38
C ILE A 68 43.72 2.64 -4.97
N LYS A 69 43.27 1.40 -5.20
CA LYS A 69 44.07 0.20 -5.01
C LYS A 69 44.62 -0.24 -6.37
N THR A 70 45.94 -0.39 -6.44
CA THR A 70 46.65 -0.80 -7.67
C THR A 70 47.89 -1.62 -7.34
N HIS A 71 48.29 -2.51 -8.25
CA HIS A 71 49.45 -3.39 -8.11
C HIS A 71 50.80 -2.70 -8.40
N ASP A 72 50.85 -1.62 -9.20
CA ASP A 72 52.08 -0.93 -9.62
C ASP A 72 52.15 0.56 -9.18
N ASP A 73 53.36 1.13 -9.15
CA ASP A 73 53.62 2.57 -8.94
C ASP A 73 53.22 3.41 -10.18
N ALA A 74 51.95 3.32 -10.57
CA ALA A 74 51.42 3.98 -11.75
C ALA A 74 50.92 5.39 -11.39
N THR A 75 51.81 6.39 -11.43
CA THR A 75 51.41 7.81 -11.32
C THR A 75 50.33 8.16 -12.36
N ASP A 76 50.34 7.48 -13.51
CA ASP A 76 49.36 7.61 -14.59
C ASP A 76 47.93 7.20 -14.18
N ALA A 77 47.78 6.23 -13.26
CA ALA A 77 46.48 5.79 -12.78
C ALA A 77 45.78 6.88 -11.94
N ILE A 78 46.54 7.63 -11.13
CA ILE A 78 45.98 8.74 -10.33
C ILE A 78 45.42 9.82 -11.25
N ASP A 79 46.17 10.21 -12.27
CA ASP A 79 45.77 11.29 -13.17
C ASP A 79 44.59 10.88 -14.07
N LEU A 80 44.56 9.62 -14.52
CA LEU A 80 43.42 9.03 -15.22
C LEU A 80 42.15 9.06 -14.34
N ILE A 81 42.23 8.54 -13.11
CA ILE A 81 41.10 8.52 -12.17
C ILE A 81 40.63 9.93 -11.82
N ARG A 82 41.57 10.87 -11.63
CA ARG A 82 41.23 12.28 -11.37
C ARG A 82 40.49 12.90 -12.55
N SER A 83 40.94 12.66 -13.78
CA SER A 83 40.29 13.17 -14.99
C SER A 83 38.88 12.58 -15.15
N GLN A 84 38.74 11.25 -15.00
CA GLN A 84 37.46 10.56 -15.09
C GLN A 84 36.47 10.98 -14.00
N LEU A 85 36.95 11.21 -12.78
CA LEU A 85 36.14 11.77 -11.70
C LEU A 85 35.66 13.19 -12.05
N GLU A 86 36.54 14.05 -12.56
CA GLU A 86 36.14 15.41 -12.95
C GLU A 86 35.13 15.41 -14.10
N GLU A 87 35.30 14.53 -15.08
CA GLU A 87 34.35 14.35 -16.17
C GLU A 87 32.99 13.85 -15.65
N ALA A 88 32.98 12.84 -14.77
CA ALA A 88 31.76 12.34 -14.16
C ALA A 88 31.04 13.44 -13.35
N LEU A 89 31.77 14.22 -12.57
CA LEU A 89 31.22 15.35 -11.82
C LEU A 89 30.70 16.47 -12.75
N LYS A 90 31.40 16.75 -13.87
CA LYS A 90 30.94 17.70 -14.89
C LYS A 90 29.68 17.22 -15.59
N ASN A 91 29.58 15.94 -15.93
CA ASN A 91 28.39 15.35 -16.54
C ASN A 91 27.20 15.43 -15.58
N ILE A 92 27.41 15.12 -14.30
CA ILE A 92 26.42 15.33 -13.23
C ILE A 92 26.03 16.80 -13.12
N ALA A 93 26.95 17.74 -13.38
CA ALA A 93 26.69 19.18 -13.39
C ALA A 93 26.01 19.70 -14.68
N GLN A 94 26.20 19.05 -15.83
CA GLN A 94 25.61 19.42 -17.13
C GLN A 94 24.21 18.85 -17.32
N GLN A 95 23.96 17.61 -16.89
CA GLN A 95 22.60 17.06 -16.81
C GLN A 95 21.68 17.94 -15.95
N GLN A 96 22.25 18.79 -15.08
CA GLN A 96 21.51 19.76 -14.28
C GLN A 96 20.82 20.89 -15.04
N GLN A 97 21.19 21.13 -16.30
CA GLN A 97 20.75 22.30 -17.08
C GLN A 97 19.65 21.99 -18.11
N GLY A 98 19.37 20.72 -18.43
CA GLY A 98 18.54 20.33 -19.59
C GLY A 98 17.04 20.06 -19.35
N GLY A 99 16.54 20.11 -18.11
CA GLY A 99 15.13 19.85 -17.78
C GLY A 99 14.33 21.12 -17.44
N SER A 100 12.99 20.99 -17.35
CA SER A 100 12.13 22.02 -16.75
C SER A 100 12.76 22.51 -15.44
N LYS A 101 12.93 23.83 -15.29
CA LYS A 101 13.85 24.41 -14.31
C LYS A 101 13.43 24.07 -12.87
N LEU A 102 13.93 22.97 -12.31
CA LEU A 102 13.70 22.55 -10.94
C LEU A 102 14.01 23.70 -9.98
N LEU A 103 13.05 24.04 -9.12
CA LEU A 103 13.23 25.12 -8.16
C LEU A 103 14.27 24.70 -7.13
N LYS A 104 15.34 25.49 -6.98
CA LYS A 104 16.44 25.22 -6.05
C LYS A 104 16.48 26.22 -4.90
N ALA A 105 16.85 25.77 -3.71
CA ALA A 105 17.13 26.61 -2.56
C ALA A 105 18.40 26.12 -1.84
N ARG A 106 19.10 27.01 -1.13
CA ARG A 106 20.29 26.69 -0.31
C ARG A 106 20.06 26.87 1.20
N ARG A 107 18.85 27.29 1.59
CA ARG A 107 18.42 27.47 2.97
C ARG A 107 16.96 27.04 3.05
N LEU A 108 16.57 26.37 4.14
CA LEU A 108 15.20 25.93 4.36
C LEU A 108 14.20 27.09 4.27
N ALA A 109 14.48 28.22 4.94
CA ALA A 109 13.66 29.45 4.86
C ALA A 109 13.47 29.98 3.43
N THR A 110 14.42 29.74 2.52
CA THR A 110 14.25 30.11 1.11
C THR A 110 13.44 29.08 0.34
N ALA A 111 13.52 27.80 0.70
CA ALA A 111 12.64 26.77 0.14
C ALA A 111 11.19 27.07 0.49
N ASN A 112 10.91 27.39 1.76
CA ASN A 112 9.57 27.77 2.22
C ASN A 112 9.01 29.01 1.50
N ARG A 113 9.82 30.05 1.27
CA ARG A 113 9.35 31.22 0.50
C ARG A 113 9.04 30.89 -0.95
N LYS A 114 9.75 29.92 -1.55
CA LYS A 114 9.51 29.49 -2.93
C LYS A 114 8.32 28.53 -3.05
N LEU A 115 7.99 27.83 -1.97
CA LEU A 115 6.87 26.89 -1.90
C LEU A 115 6.20 27.01 -0.53
N PRO A 116 5.38 28.06 -0.30
CA PRO A 116 4.78 28.33 1.02
C PRO A 116 3.85 27.23 1.50
N ASP A 117 3.16 26.56 0.58
CA ASP A 117 2.22 25.48 0.86
C ASP A 117 2.90 24.10 0.99
N ALA A 118 4.24 24.05 1.09
CA ALA A 118 4.97 22.81 1.32
C ALA A 118 4.53 22.18 2.64
N ASN A 119 4.07 20.93 2.58
CA ASN A 119 3.52 20.20 3.72
C ASN A 119 4.28 18.91 4.04
N LEU A 120 5.30 18.58 3.25
CA LEU A 120 6.23 17.47 3.48
C LEU A 120 7.69 17.90 3.22
N VAL A 121 8.60 17.43 4.07
CA VAL A 121 10.05 17.48 3.81
C VAL A 121 10.58 16.06 3.60
N LEU A 122 11.14 15.79 2.41
CA LEU A 122 11.80 14.52 2.08
C LEU A 122 13.31 14.65 2.33
N ILE A 123 13.82 13.88 3.28
CA ILE A 123 15.19 13.97 3.79
C ILE A 123 15.98 12.72 3.38
N SER A 124 17.02 12.93 2.58
CA SER A 124 17.94 11.91 2.06
C SER A 124 19.41 12.37 2.16
N ILE A 125 19.74 13.14 3.21
CA ILE A 125 21.10 13.57 3.55
C ILE A 125 21.81 12.53 4.43
N ALA A 126 23.07 12.76 4.82
CA ALA A 126 23.75 11.87 5.76
C ALA A 126 23.01 11.79 7.12
N GLY A 127 22.89 10.58 7.67
CA GLY A 127 22.07 10.27 8.85
C GLY A 127 22.38 11.14 10.06
N GLU A 128 23.65 11.47 10.30
CA GLU A 128 24.10 12.32 11.41
C GLU A 128 23.50 13.73 11.41
N TYR A 129 22.98 14.20 10.26
CA TYR A 129 22.34 15.50 10.12
C TYR A 129 20.83 15.42 9.85
N ALA A 130 20.30 14.24 9.54
CA ALA A 130 18.90 14.05 9.15
C ALA A 130 17.94 14.41 10.28
N ALA A 131 18.28 14.05 11.53
CA ALA A 131 17.45 14.32 12.70
C ALA A 131 17.26 15.82 12.95
N GLU A 132 18.32 16.61 12.84
CA GLU A 132 18.25 18.06 13.03
C GLU A 132 17.37 18.72 11.97
N LEU A 133 17.51 18.31 10.71
CA LEU A 133 16.69 18.86 9.62
C LEU A 133 15.22 18.45 9.76
N ALA A 134 14.95 17.23 10.23
CA ALA A 134 13.60 16.76 10.53
C ALA A 134 12.96 17.59 11.65
N GLU A 135 13.71 17.91 12.71
CA GLU A 135 13.24 18.75 13.82
C GLU A 135 12.88 20.16 13.33
N GLN A 136 13.72 20.77 12.50
CA GLN A 136 13.41 22.06 11.85
C GLN A 136 12.14 22.00 10.99
N ALA A 137 11.94 20.93 10.23
CA ALA A 137 10.74 20.75 9.42
C ALA A 137 9.47 20.63 10.29
N LEU A 138 9.55 19.89 11.40
CA LEU A 138 8.44 19.75 12.35
C LEU A 138 8.12 21.08 13.07
N ASP A 139 9.12 21.90 13.37
CA ASP A 139 8.93 23.24 13.95
C ASP A 139 8.21 24.20 13.00
N GLU A 140 8.34 23.98 11.70
CA GLU A 140 7.58 24.69 10.68
C GLU A 140 6.27 23.99 10.29
N ASN A 141 5.78 23.07 11.14
CA ASN A 141 4.53 22.30 10.97
C ASN A 141 4.45 21.49 9.67
N LYS A 142 5.56 20.89 9.23
CA LYS A 142 5.60 20.02 8.05
C LYS A 142 5.76 18.56 8.44
N ASN A 143 5.10 17.68 7.69
CA ASN A 143 5.36 16.25 7.79
C ASN A 143 6.78 15.95 7.31
N VAL A 144 7.33 14.81 7.71
CA VAL A 144 8.70 14.45 7.34
C VAL A 144 8.74 13.01 6.83
N MET A 145 9.47 12.81 5.73
CA MET A 145 9.93 11.49 5.33
C MET A 145 11.45 11.46 5.41
N ILE A 146 11.99 10.56 6.22
CA ILE A 146 13.42 10.35 6.40
C ILE A 146 13.79 9.05 5.65
N PHE A 147 14.26 9.23 4.42
CA PHE A 147 14.89 8.16 3.65
C PHE A 147 16.24 7.78 4.24
N SER A 148 16.97 8.76 4.79
CA SER A 148 18.29 8.57 5.39
C SER A 148 18.32 7.43 6.41
N ASP A 149 19.33 6.59 6.28
CA ASP A 149 19.74 5.60 7.28
C ASP A 149 20.75 6.22 8.26
N ASN A 150 21.17 5.47 9.28
CA ASN A 150 22.13 5.87 10.32
C ASN A 150 21.67 7.05 11.19
N VAL A 151 20.37 7.09 11.46
CA VAL A 151 19.77 7.98 12.47
C VAL A 151 19.62 7.20 13.78
N SER A 152 19.99 7.83 14.91
CA SER A 152 19.93 7.18 16.23
C SER A 152 18.49 6.78 16.58
N LEU A 153 18.36 5.79 17.47
CA LEU A 153 17.06 5.34 17.96
C LEU A 153 16.40 6.43 18.82
N GLU A 154 17.20 7.14 19.61
CA GLU A 154 16.78 8.25 20.46
C GLU A 154 16.20 9.40 19.61
N ASP A 155 16.84 9.74 18.50
CA ASP A 155 16.35 10.75 17.57
C ASP A 155 15.05 10.29 16.89
N GLU A 156 14.96 9.03 16.44
CA GLU A 156 13.72 8.49 15.86
C GLU A 156 12.53 8.62 16.83
N ILE A 157 12.71 8.20 18.08
CA ILE A 157 11.68 8.27 19.12
C ILE A 157 11.31 9.74 19.39
N ARG A 158 12.30 10.63 19.53
CA ARG A 158 12.06 12.07 19.76
C ARG A 158 11.24 12.69 18.62
N LEU A 159 11.63 12.45 17.37
CA LEU A 159 10.99 13.01 16.19
C LEU A 159 9.56 12.50 16.01
N LYS A 160 9.34 11.18 16.14
CA LYS A 160 8.00 10.60 16.01
C LYS A 160 7.03 11.07 17.09
N ASN A 161 7.49 11.19 18.34
CA ASN A 161 6.67 11.75 19.42
C ASN A 161 6.35 13.23 19.18
N SER A 162 7.33 14.03 18.75
CA SER A 162 7.14 15.45 18.42
C SER A 162 6.12 15.62 17.29
N ALA A 163 6.21 14.79 16.24
CA ALA A 163 5.26 14.80 15.13
C ALA A 163 3.85 14.42 15.58
N ALA A 164 3.70 13.32 16.33
CA ALA A 164 2.40 12.88 16.84
C ALA A 164 1.73 13.95 17.73
N ALA A 165 2.50 14.67 18.55
CA ALA A 165 1.99 15.77 19.37
C ALA A 165 1.52 16.99 18.55
N LYS A 166 1.95 17.11 17.29
CA LYS A 166 1.61 18.20 16.36
C LYS A 166 0.58 17.80 15.29
N ASP A 167 -0.06 16.63 15.41
CA ASP A 167 -0.90 16.02 14.35
C ASP A 167 -0.15 15.82 13.00
N LEU A 168 1.18 15.61 13.06
CA LEU A 168 2.04 15.35 11.91
C LEU A 168 2.52 13.90 11.88
N ILE A 169 3.06 13.47 10.75
CA ILE A 169 3.73 12.17 10.61
C ILE A 169 5.22 12.32 10.29
N VAL A 170 6.03 11.48 10.94
CA VAL A 170 7.40 11.19 10.55
C VAL A 170 7.45 9.76 10.00
N MET A 171 7.68 9.65 8.70
CA MET A 171 7.91 8.39 7.98
C MET A 171 9.41 8.10 8.00
N GLY A 172 9.87 7.03 8.65
CA GLY A 172 11.30 6.75 8.81
C GLY A 172 11.84 7.09 10.19
N PRO A 173 13.16 7.04 10.42
CA PRO A 173 14.25 6.84 9.45
C PRO A 173 14.26 5.48 8.75
N ASP A 174 15.11 5.35 7.73
CA ASP A 174 15.15 4.18 6.84
C ASP A 174 13.76 3.87 6.21
N CYS A 175 13.09 4.93 5.74
CA CYS A 175 11.85 4.80 4.99
C CYS A 175 12.13 4.85 3.49
N GLY A 176 12.25 3.68 2.86
CA GLY A 176 12.58 3.56 1.44
C GLY A 176 11.45 3.88 0.46
N THR A 177 10.19 3.76 0.88
CA THR A 177 9.03 3.78 -0.04
C THR A 177 7.83 4.46 0.60
N ALA A 178 7.26 5.44 -0.09
CA ALA A 178 5.90 5.93 0.15
C ALA A 178 5.27 6.49 -1.13
N ILE A 179 3.94 6.47 -1.19
CA ILE A 179 3.12 7.11 -2.23
C ILE A 179 2.00 7.85 -1.52
N ILE A 180 2.04 9.19 -1.52
CA ILE A 180 1.07 10.01 -0.79
C ILE A 180 0.44 11.01 -1.74
N ALA A 181 -0.89 11.06 -1.82
CA ALA A 181 -1.64 11.86 -2.79
C ALA A 181 -1.13 11.70 -4.23
N GLY A 182 -0.68 10.48 -4.58
CA GLY A 182 -0.07 10.14 -5.87
C GLY A 182 1.39 10.56 -6.07
N ALA A 183 2.02 11.23 -5.10
CA ALA A 183 3.43 11.60 -5.20
C ALA A 183 4.36 10.41 -4.96
N PRO A 184 5.34 10.15 -5.86
CA PRO A 184 6.37 9.15 -5.63
C PRO A 184 7.40 9.67 -4.63
N LEU A 185 7.48 9.06 -3.45
CA LEU A 185 8.47 9.43 -2.44
C LEU A 185 9.53 8.33 -2.32
N ALA A 186 10.77 8.66 -2.70
CA ALA A 186 11.89 7.74 -2.83
C ALA A 186 11.58 6.55 -3.76
N PHE A 187 11.89 5.31 -3.38
CA PHE A 187 11.67 4.14 -4.22
C PHE A 187 10.19 3.78 -4.26
N SER A 188 9.51 4.11 -5.35
CA SER A 188 8.05 3.96 -5.50
C SER A 188 7.67 3.52 -6.92
N ASN A 189 6.42 3.12 -7.10
CA ASN A 189 5.90 2.59 -8.35
C ASN A 189 4.69 3.41 -8.80
N VAL A 190 4.48 3.49 -10.12
CA VAL A 190 3.24 4.06 -10.68
C VAL A 190 2.16 3.00 -10.59
N ILE A 191 1.17 3.22 -9.73
CA ILE A 191 0.09 2.28 -9.43
C ILE A 191 -1.26 2.92 -9.80
N PRO A 192 -2.24 2.14 -10.33
CA PRO A 192 -3.58 2.64 -10.55
C PRO A 192 -4.21 3.24 -9.28
N LYS A 193 -5.06 4.24 -9.46
CA LYS A 193 -5.89 4.75 -8.36
C LYS A 193 -6.97 3.72 -8.01
N GLY A 194 -7.21 3.53 -6.72
CA GLY A 194 -8.27 2.67 -6.20
C GLY A 194 -8.69 3.08 -4.81
N ASN A 195 -9.24 2.15 -4.03
CA ASN A 195 -9.80 2.38 -2.69
C ASN A 195 -9.01 1.64 -1.57
N ILE A 196 -7.82 1.13 -1.87
CA ILE A 196 -6.96 0.42 -0.91
C ILE A 196 -5.87 1.36 -0.38
N GLY A 197 -5.83 1.59 0.93
CA GLY A 197 -4.73 2.29 1.58
C GLY A 197 -3.71 1.30 2.12
N VAL A 198 -2.42 1.51 1.87
CA VAL A 198 -1.33 0.62 2.29
C VAL A 198 -0.48 1.30 3.36
N ILE A 199 -0.13 0.57 4.42
CA ILE A 199 0.80 0.97 5.47
C ILE A 199 1.89 -0.08 5.56
N GLY A 200 3.15 0.32 5.67
CA GLY A 200 4.19 -0.67 5.92
C GLY A 200 5.49 -0.20 6.56
N ALA A 201 6.06 -1.09 7.37
CA ALA A 201 7.42 -0.98 7.92
C ALA A 201 8.41 -1.81 7.09
N SER A 202 8.27 -1.76 5.75
CA SER A 202 9.11 -2.50 4.79
C SER A 202 9.01 -1.84 3.41
N GLY A 203 10.13 -1.38 2.84
CA GLY A 203 10.15 -0.72 1.53
C GLY A 203 9.68 -1.65 0.41
N THR A 204 10.43 -2.70 0.13
CA THR A 204 10.06 -3.68 -0.91
C THR A 204 8.79 -4.45 -0.57
N GLY A 205 8.45 -4.61 0.71
CA GLY A 205 7.17 -5.21 1.11
C GLY A 205 5.97 -4.37 0.65
N ILE A 206 6.05 -3.04 0.76
CA ILE A 206 5.04 -2.14 0.19
C ILE A 206 5.03 -2.27 -1.33
N GLN A 207 6.19 -2.15 -2.00
CA GLN A 207 6.28 -2.19 -3.46
C GLN A 207 5.70 -3.49 -4.05
N GLU A 208 5.98 -4.63 -3.44
CA GLU A 208 5.47 -5.91 -3.91
C GLU A 208 3.94 -5.99 -3.75
N VAL A 209 3.40 -5.61 -2.59
CA VAL A 209 1.93 -5.68 -2.39
C VAL A 209 1.19 -4.74 -3.34
N ILE A 210 1.66 -3.50 -3.53
CA ILE A 210 1.01 -2.58 -4.48
C ILE A 210 1.14 -3.07 -5.93
N SER A 211 2.24 -3.75 -6.27
CA SER A 211 2.42 -4.39 -7.58
C SER A 211 1.42 -5.54 -7.78
N GLN A 212 1.25 -6.40 -6.78
CA GLN A 212 0.28 -7.50 -6.81
C GLN A 212 -1.17 -6.98 -6.88
N ILE A 213 -1.50 -5.90 -6.16
CA ILE A 213 -2.80 -5.21 -6.27
C ILE A 213 -3.06 -4.73 -7.70
N ALA A 214 -2.06 -4.12 -8.35
CA ALA A 214 -2.16 -3.67 -9.72
C ALA A 214 -2.33 -4.85 -10.71
N LEU A 215 -1.61 -5.96 -10.51
CA LEU A 215 -1.78 -7.19 -11.32
C LEU A 215 -3.18 -7.79 -11.21
N LEU A 216 -3.86 -7.58 -10.09
CA LEU A 216 -5.25 -7.97 -9.86
C LEU A 216 -6.26 -6.92 -10.36
N ASN A 217 -5.82 -5.96 -11.19
CA ASN A 217 -6.62 -4.88 -11.76
C ASN A 217 -7.32 -4.01 -10.70
N GLN A 218 -6.66 -3.80 -9.56
CA GLN A 218 -7.09 -2.88 -8.52
C GLN A 218 -6.05 -1.77 -8.34
N GLY A 219 -6.34 -0.82 -7.46
CA GLY A 219 -5.47 0.33 -7.22
C GLY A 219 -5.43 0.74 -5.76
N ILE A 220 -4.57 1.70 -5.46
CA ILE A 220 -4.39 2.23 -4.11
C ILE A 220 -4.85 3.68 -4.00
N THR A 221 -5.13 4.12 -2.78
CA THR A 221 -5.26 5.53 -2.42
C THR A 221 -3.90 6.09 -2.02
N GLN A 222 -3.24 5.42 -1.08
CA GLN A 222 -2.00 5.82 -0.41
C GLN A 222 -1.13 4.60 -0.14
N ALA A 223 0.18 4.81 -0.03
CA ALA A 223 1.14 3.86 0.54
C ALA A 223 2.05 4.59 1.54
N ILE A 224 1.86 4.35 2.84
CA ILE A 224 2.56 5.05 3.92
C ILE A 224 3.68 4.16 4.47
N GLY A 225 4.93 4.53 4.19
CA GLY A 225 6.10 3.91 4.81
C GLY A 225 6.35 4.41 6.23
N LEU A 226 6.75 3.53 7.14
CA LEU A 226 6.89 3.86 8.57
C LEU A 226 8.36 4.00 9.04
N GLY A 227 9.29 3.45 8.28
CA GLY A 227 10.66 3.16 8.72
C GLY A 227 10.79 1.75 9.31
N GLY A 228 11.91 1.08 9.02
CA GLY A 228 12.09 -0.35 9.34
C GLY A 228 12.03 -0.69 10.84
N ARG A 229 12.26 0.28 11.72
CA ARG A 229 12.31 0.09 13.19
C ARG A 229 11.03 0.50 13.91
N ASP A 230 10.01 1.02 13.21
CA ASP A 230 8.83 1.60 13.85
C ASP A 230 8.09 0.61 14.78
N LEU A 231 8.03 -0.67 14.37
CA LEU A 231 7.37 -1.73 15.14
C LEU A 231 8.28 -2.45 16.14
N SER A 232 9.50 -1.94 16.36
CA SER A 232 10.35 -2.39 17.44
C SER A 232 9.75 -2.01 18.80
N GLN A 233 10.11 -2.76 19.84
CA GLN A 233 9.68 -2.47 21.21
C GLN A 233 10.08 -1.05 21.66
N ALA A 234 11.25 -0.56 21.22
CA ALA A 234 11.75 0.75 21.64
C ALA A 234 11.00 1.92 21.00
N VAL A 235 10.63 1.81 19.71
CA VAL A 235 9.87 2.88 19.01
C VAL A 235 8.38 2.79 19.35
N GLY A 236 7.82 1.59 19.51
CA GLY A 236 6.46 1.41 20.02
C GLY A 236 5.33 1.72 19.03
N GLY A 237 5.64 1.67 17.72
CA GLY A 237 4.66 1.80 16.63
C GLY A 237 4.02 3.18 16.51
N ILE A 238 4.75 4.25 16.83
CA ILE A 238 4.19 5.61 16.85
C ILE A 238 3.66 5.99 15.46
N SER A 239 4.47 5.83 14.40
CA SER A 239 4.04 6.18 13.06
C SER A 239 3.00 5.20 12.51
N ALA A 240 3.04 3.92 12.89
CA ALA A 240 2.00 2.96 12.55
C ALA A 240 0.61 3.41 13.04
N LEU A 241 0.51 3.88 14.28
CA LEU A 241 -0.75 4.35 14.86
C LEU A 241 -1.23 5.65 14.21
N THR A 242 -0.32 6.58 13.92
CA THR A 242 -0.64 7.79 13.16
C THR A 242 -1.15 7.43 11.77
N ALA A 243 -0.46 6.56 11.03
CA ALA A 243 -0.84 6.14 9.69
C ALA A 243 -2.21 5.42 9.67
N LEU A 244 -2.47 4.55 10.65
CA LEU A 244 -3.78 3.91 10.82
C LEU A 244 -4.89 4.95 11.02
N THR A 245 -4.64 5.97 11.85
CA THR A 245 -5.60 7.07 12.09
C THR A 245 -5.82 7.90 10.82
N MET A 246 -4.76 8.20 10.08
CA MET A 246 -4.82 8.93 8.81
C MET A 246 -5.69 8.19 7.78
N LEU A 247 -5.43 6.89 7.58
CA LEU A 247 -6.21 6.09 6.62
C LEU A 247 -7.62 5.78 7.09
N ALA A 248 -7.86 5.70 8.40
CA ALA A 248 -9.22 5.59 8.94
C ALA A 248 -10.04 6.85 8.60
N ALA A 249 -9.44 8.04 8.63
CA ALA A 249 -10.09 9.30 8.31
C ALA A 249 -10.26 9.57 6.80
N ASP A 250 -9.44 8.96 5.95
CA ASP A 250 -9.49 9.15 4.49
C ASP A 250 -10.73 8.49 3.87
N LYS A 251 -11.65 9.28 3.31
CA LYS A 251 -12.88 8.78 2.70
C LYS A 251 -12.65 7.97 1.42
N GLN A 252 -11.53 8.18 0.73
CA GLN A 252 -11.21 7.40 -0.48
C GLN A 252 -10.74 6.00 -0.11
N THR A 253 -10.10 5.85 1.05
CA THR A 253 -9.64 4.56 1.56
C THR A 253 -10.82 3.79 2.14
N GLN A 254 -11.16 2.65 1.55
CA GLN A 254 -12.21 1.74 2.01
C GLN A 254 -11.65 0.47 2.64
N VAL A 255 -10.44 0.06 2.24
CA VAL A 255 -9.71 -1.09 2.80
C VAL A 255 -8.31 -0.66 3.18
N ILE A 256 -7.81 -1.11 4.34
CA ILE A 256 -6.42 -0.87 4.76
C ILE A 256 -5.62 -2.16 4.64
N THR A 257 -4.41 -2.09 4.09
CA THR A 257 -3.46 -3.21 4.09
C THR A 257 -2.22 -2.82 4.89
N PHE A 258 -1.90 -3.58 5.93
CA PHE A 258 -0.80 -3.32 6.84
C PHE A 258 0.27 -4.41 6.71
N ILE A 259 1.50 -4.03 6.39
CA ILE A 259 2.59 -4.97 6.09
C ILE A 259 3.80 -4.66 6.96
N SER A 260 4.31 -5.67 7.65
CA SER A 260 5.56 -5.53 8.40
C SER A 260 6.25 -6.87 8.63
N LYS A 261 7.52 -6.80 9.02
CA LYS A 261 8.19 -7.90 9.72
C LYS A 261 7.47 -8.16 11.06
N PRO A 262 7.70 -9.31 11.73
CA PRO A 262 7.04 -9.61 13.00
C PRO A 262 7.34 -8.51 14.03
N PRO A 263 6.32 -7.79 14.53
CA PRO A 263 6.49 -6.79 15.56
C PRO A 263 6.87 -7.45 16.90
N ALA A 264 7.42 -6.66 17.83
CA ALA A 264 7.50 -7.09 19.22
C ALA A 264 6.08 -7.35 19.78
N GLU A 265 5.91 -8.33 20.66
CA GLU A 265 4.59 -8.78 21.12
C GLU A 265 3.72 -7.65 21.71
N SER A 266 4.31 -6.80 22.56
CA SER A 266 3.61 -5.65 23.15
C SER A 266 3.14 -4.65 22.10
N VAL A 267 3.95 -4.42 21.06
CA VAL A 267 3.62 -3.52 19.94
C VAL A 267 2.56 -4.16 19.04
N ARG A 268 2.64 -5.47 18.81
CA ARG A 268 1.64 -6.24 18.06
C ARG A 268 0.25 -6.06 18.67
N ILE A 269 0.14 -6.26 19.98
CA ILE A 269 -1.12 -6.12 20.72
C ILE A 269 -1.66 -4.70 20.58
N LYS A 270 -0.79 -3.69 20.75
CA LYS A 270 -1.15 -2.27 20.62
C LYS A 270 -1.69 -1.94 19.21
N VAL A 271 -1.00 -2.39 18.16
CA VAL A 271 -1.38 -2.15 16.76
C VAL A 271 -2.67 -2.90 16.39
N ILE A 272 -2.81 -4.16 16.78
CA ILE A 272 -4.05 -4.94 16.55
C ILE A 272 -5.23 -4.28 17.26
N ASN A 273 -5.06 -3.84 18.52
CA ASN A 273 -6.12 -3.13 19.22
C ASN A 273 -6.53 -1.84 18.52
N ALA A 274 -5.58 -1.09 17.97
CA ALA A 274 -5.88 0.10 17.17
C ALA A 274 -6.61 -0.25 15.86
N MET A 275 -6.21 -1.33 15.18
CA MET A 275 -6.89 -1.84 13.99
C MET A 275 -8.35 -2.22 14.26
N LYS A 276 -8.64 -2.84 15.41
CA LYS A 276 -10.00 -3.21 15.83
C LYS A 276 -10.93 -2.02 16.08
N GLN A 277 -10.38 -0.84 16.39
CA GLN A 277 -11.17 0.38 16.57
C GLN A 277 -11.54 1.05 15.24
N ILE A 278 -10.99 0.58 14.12
CA ILE A 278 -11.25 1.14 12.80
C ILE A 278 -12.42 0.38 12.17
N ALA A 279 -13.44 1.10 11.71
CA ALA A 279 -14.61 0.47 11.08
C ALA A 279 -14.32 -0.17 9.70
N LYS A 280 -13.24 0.25 9.05
CA LYS A 280 -12.82 -0.27 7.74
C LYS A 280 -12.21 -1.67 7.88
N PRO A 281 -12.43 -2.58 6.92
CA PRO A 281 -11.71 -3.84 6.88
C PRO A 281 -10.21 -3.63 6.72
N ILE A 282 -9.42 -4.43 7.43
CA ILE A 282 -7.95 -4.34 7.44
C ILE A 282 -7.35 -5.69 7.09
N VAL A 283 -6.46 -5.74 6.12
CA VAL A 283 -5.58 -6.89 5.88
C VAL A 283 -4.29 -6.69 6.66
N ALA A 284 -3.93 -7.62 7.53
CA ALA A 284 -2.70 -7.57 8.32
C ALA A 284 -1.74 -8.69 7.92
N LEU A 285 -0.56 -8.30 7.46
CA LEU A 285 0.55 -9.19 7.13
C LEU A 285 1.73 -8.92 8.08
N PHE A 286 1.99 -9.90 8.96
CA PHE A 286 3.17 -9.95 9.82
C PHE A 286 4.12 -11.05 9.31
N LEU A 287 5.00 -10.69 8.37
CA LEU A 287 5.84 -11.63 7.60
C LEU A 287 6.59 -12.61 8.49
N GLY A 288 6.34 -13.92 8.35
CA GLY A 288 7.01 -14.96 9.14
C GLY A 288 6.38 -15.22 10.51
N SER A 289 5.24 -14.59 10.83
CA SER A 289 4.43 -14.96 12.01
C SER A 289 3.48 -16.10 11.67
N ARG A 290 3.23 -16.99 12.64
CA ARG A 290 2.16 -17.99 12.53
C ARG A 290 0.80 -17.32 12.71
N ILE A 291 -0.15 -17.69 11.86
CA ILE A 291 -1.53 -17.22 11.93
C ILE A 291 -2.36 -18.28 12.65
N ASP A 292 -2.91 -17.94 13.81
CA ASP A 292 -3.78 -18.83 14.58
C ASP A 292 -5.24 -18.74 14.13
N LYS A 293 -5.64 -17.57 13.58
CA LYS A 293 -6.99 -17.30 13.06
C LYS A 293 -6.88 -16.50 11.78
N ARG A 294 -7.64 -16.87 10.74
CA ARG A 294 -7.67 -16.14 9.45
C ARG A 294 -8.31 -14.76 9.56
N GLN A 295 -9.24 -14.59 10.50
CA GLN A 295 -9.94 -13.35 10.73
C GLN A 295 -10.14 -13.13 12.23
N ASP A 296 -10.05 -11.88 12.66
CA ASP A 296 -10.37 -11.40 14.00
C ASP A 296 -11.06 -10.04 13.86
N ASP A 297 -12.39 -10.00 14.07
CA ASP A 297 -13.25 -8.86 13.80
C ASP A 297 -13.11 -8.34 12.35
N ASN A 298 -12.71 -7.07 12.16
CA ASN A 298 -12.46 -6.43 10.88
C ASN A 298 -11.08 -6.75 10.27
N ILE A 299 -10.26 -7.55 10.97
CA ILE A 299 -8.87 -7.83 10.58
C ILE A 299 -8.78 -9.19 9.91
N PHE A 300 -8.25 -9.21 8.69
CA PHE A 300 -7.98 -10.39 7.89
C PHE A 300 -6.46 -10.64 7.87
N PHE A 301 -6.01 -11.77 8.39
CA PHE A 301 -4.58 -12.08 8.46
C PHE A 301 -4.11 -12.78 7.18
N ALA A 302 -2.99 -12.28 6.64
CA ALA A 302 -2.30 -12.86 5.50
C ALA A 302 -0.92 -13.40 5.91
N SER A 303 -0.44 -14.42 5.20
CA SER A 303 0.84 -15.10 5.44
C SER A 303 1.92 -14.64 4.45
N THR A 304 1.51 -14.25 3.24
CA THR A 304 2.40 -13.86 2.15
C THR A 304 1.98 -12.53 1.53
N LEU A 305 2.88 -11.89 0.77
CA LEU A 305 2.64 -10.59 0.12
C LEU A 305 1.53 -10.70 -0.94
N ASP A 306 1.53 -11.76 -1.74
CA ASP A 306 0.50 -12.02 -2.75
C ASP A 306 -0.86 -12.37 -2.12
N GLU A 307 -0.88 -13.10 -1.01
CA GLU A 307 -2.11 -13.37 -0.26
C GLU A 307 -2.69 -12.08 0.33
N ALA A 308 -1.85 -11.21 0.88
CA ALA A 308 -2.29 -9.91 1.40
C ALA A 308 -2.93 -9.07 0.30
N ALA A 309 -2.31 -9.03 -0.90
CA ALA A 309 -2.87 -8.33 -2.05
C ALA A 309 -4.21 -8.93 -2.51
N ARG A 310 -4.32 -10.27 -2.61
CA ARG A 310 -5.59 -10.94 -2.98
C ARG A 310 -6.72 -10.62 -1.99
N LEU A 311 -6.43 -10.70 -0.69
CA LEU A 311 -7.41 -10.35 0.34
C LEU A 311 -7.81 -8.88 0.26
N ALA A 312 -6.85 -7.98 0.05
CA ALA A 312 -7.12 -6.56 -0.08
C ALA A 312 -8.02 -6.26 -1.29
N CYS A 313 -7.74 -6.88 -2.45
CA CYS A 313 -8.55 -6.75 -3.65
C CYS A 313 -9.96 -7.34 -3.48
N LEU A 314 -10.09 -8.49 -2.82
CA LEU A 314 -11.39 -9.09 -2.50
C LEU A 314 -12.23 -8.12 -1.65
N LEU A 315 -11.66 -7.61 -0.57
CA LEU A 315 -12.34 -6.66 0.31
C LEU A 315 -12.68 -5.36 -0.41
N ALA A 316 -11.78 -4.88 -1.28
CA ALA A 316 -11.96 -3.65 -2.04
C ALA A 316 -13.16 -3.72 -2.98
N LYS A 317 -13.34 -4.85 -3.68
CA LYS A 317 -14.51 -5.09 -4.54
C LYS A 317 -15.80 -5.14 -3.73
N VAL A 318 -15.78 -5.85 -2.60
CA VAL A 318 -16.95 -5.96 -1.71
C VAL A 318 -17.35 -4.59 -1.16
N GLU A 319 -16.40 -3.80 -0.66
CA GLU A 319 -16.66 -2.43 -0.20
C GLU A 319 -17.18 -1.53 -1.33
N SER A 320 -16.58 -1.61 -2.51
CA SER A 320 -17.04 -0.82 -3.67
C SER A 320 -18.47 -1.17 -4.06
N ALA A 321 -18.86 -2.45 -4.03
CA ALA A 321 -20.21 -2.88 -4.34
C ALA A 321 -21.20 -2.50 -3.24
N MET A 322 -20.83 -2.67 -1.96
CA MET A 322 -21.69 -2.31 -0.83
C MET A 322 -22.04 -0.81 -0.85
N ASN A 323 -21.10 0.06 -1.23
CA ASN A 323 -21.31 1.51 -1.28
C ASN A 323 -22.26 1.97 -2.40
N THR A 324 -22.55 1.14 -3.41
CA THR A 324 -23.49 1.47 -4.50
C THR A 324 -24.86 0.85 -4.30
N LEU A 325 -25.00 -0.10 -3.37
CA LEU A 325 -26.21 -0.86 -3.11
C LEU A 325 -27.01 -0.26 -1.95
N PRO A 326 -28.36 -0.44 -1.93
CA PRO A 326 -29.17 -0.01 -0.81
C PRO A 326 -28.84 -0.84 0.45
N ASN A 327 -28.99 -0.25 1.62
CA ASN A 327 -28.81 -0.96 2.88
C ASN A 327 -30.06 -1.82 3.18
N VAL A 328 -29.85 -3.11 3.46
CA VAL A 328 -30.89 -4.09 3.80
C VAL A 328 -30.67 -4.67 5.21
N ALA A 329 -30.13 -3.85 6.12
CA ALA A 329 -29.83 -4.22 7.49
C ALA A 329 -31.02 -4.92 8.17
N HIS A 330 -30.72 -5.98 8.93
CA HIS A 330 -31.67 -6.82 9.66
C HIS A 330 -32.64 -7.64 8.78
N GLN A 331 -32.49 -7.62 7.45
CA GLN A 331 -33.20 -8.55 6.57
C GLN A 331 -32.41 -9.86 6.40
N THR A 332 -33.04 -10.87 5.80
CA THR A 332 -32.44 -12.20 5.64
C THR A 332 -31.90 -12.44 4.23
N ILE A 333 -31.13 -13.53 4.10
CA ILE A 333 -30.47 -13.97 2.86
C ILE A 333 -31.20 -15.21 2.35
N MET A 334 -31.51 -15.24 1.06
CA MET A 334 -32.05 -16.41 0.37
C MET A 334 -31.12 -16.79 -0.78
N GLY A 335 -30.53 -17.98 -0.75
CA GLY A 335 -29.78 -18.56 -1.86
C GLY A 335 -30.62 -19.57 -2.63
N LEU A 336 -30.74 -19.36 -3.93
CA LEU A 336 -31.44 -20.28 -4.84
C LEU A 336 -30.43 -20.78 -5.86
N TYR A 337 -29.79 -21.91 -5.58
CA TYR A 337 -28.71 -22.47 -6.38
C TYR A 337 -29.20 -23.57 -7.33
N THR A 338 -28.53 -23.76 -8.47
CA THR A 338 -28.79 -24.89 -9.39
C THR A 338 -27.68 -25.93 -9.40
N GLY A 339 -26.48 -25.61 -8.90
CA GLY A 339 -25.40 -26.57 -8.67
C GLY A 339 -25.23 -26.90 -7.19
N GLY A 340 -25.43 -28.17 -6.82
CA GLY A 340 -25.40 -28.60 -5.42
C GLY A 340 -24.07 -28.35 -4.68
N THR A 341 -22.92 -28.52 -5.34
CA THR A 341 -21.62 -28.19 -4.72
C THR A 341 -21.48 -26.69 -4.45
N LEU A 342 -21.96 -25.83 -5.35
CA LEU A 342 -21.94 -24.38 -5.16
C LEU A 342 -22.87 -23.97 -4.02
N ALA A 343 -24.05 -24.60 -3.93
CA ALA A 343 -24.99 -24.42 -2.82
C ALA A 343 -24.35 -24.81 -1.48
N SER A 344 -23.66 -25.95 -1.44
CA SER A 344 -22.98 -26.46 -0.24
C SER A 344 -21.84 -25.55 0.20
N GLU A 345 -21.00 -25.08 -0.73
CA GLU A 345 -19.92 -24.14 -0.42
C GLU A 345 -20.48 -22.78 0.05
N ALA A 346 -21.51 -22.27 -0.61
CA ALA A 346 -22.19 -21.04 -0.20
C ALA A 346 -22.78 -21.16 1.22
N ALA A 347 -23.40 -22.29 1.55
CA ALA A 347 -23.92 -22.58 2.89
C ALA A 347 -22.81 -22.63 3.93
N MET A 348 -21.70 -23.31 3.64
CA MET A 348 -20.50 -23.35 4.51
C MET A 348 -19.93 -21.96 4.76
N LEU A 349 -19.74 -21.18 3.70
CA LEU A 349 -19.20 -19.82 3.80
C LEU A 349 -20.14 -18.91 4.60
N LEU A 350 -21.45 -18.99 4.37
CA LEU A 350 -22.45 -18.19 5.07
C LEU A 350 -22.51 -18.56 6.57
N ALA A 351 -22.52 -19.85 6.89
CA ALA A 351 -22.48 -20.34 8.26
C ALA A 351 -21.24 -19.81 9.00
N ASN A 352 -20.07 -19.88 8.37
CA ASN A 352 -18.82 -19.35 8.93
C ASN A 352 -18.89 -17.82 9.16
N GLN A 353 -19.41 -17.05 8.20
CA GLN A 353 -19.54 -15.59 8.34
C GLN A 353 -20.50 -15.18 9.47
N LEU A 354 -21.56 -15.96 9.69
CA LEU A 354 -22.54 -15.72 10.75
C LEU A 354 -22.18 -16.37 12.09
N ASN A 355 -21.04 -17.08 12.17
CA ASN A 355 -20.65 -17.92 13.32
C ASN A 355 -21.74 -18.93 13.73
N LEU A 356 -22.39 -19.55 12.74
CA LEU A 356 -23.43 -20.55 12.90
C LEU A 356 -22.90 -21.93 12.53
N LEU A 357 -23.50 -22.98 13.10
CA LEU A 357 -23.14 -24.36 12.77
C LEU A 357 -23.87 -24.79 11.49
N LEU A 358 -23.18 -25.51 10.60
CA LEU A 358 -23.86 -26.19 9.50
C LEU A 358 -24.60 -27.42 10.04
N SER A 359 -25.78 -27.71 9.51
CA SER A 359 -26.47 -28.97 9.80
C SER A 359 -25.87 -30.11 8.98
N ASP A 360 -25.66 -31.26 9.60
CA ASP A 360 -25.19 -32.49 8.91
C ASP A 360 -26.27 -33.13 8.02
N ASN A 361 -27.52 -32.67 8.12
CA ASN A 361 -28.66 -33.21 7.37
C ASN A 361 -29.22 -32.15 6.41
N HIS A 362 -29.24 -32.49 5.12
CA HIS A 362 -29.71 -31.63 4.03
C HIS A 362 -31.02 -32.18 3.46
N ASP A 363 -32.07 -32.21 4.26
CA ASP A 363 -33.38 -32.69 3.81
C ASP A 363 -33.94 -31.76 2.72
N LYS A 364 -34.40 -32.33 1.60
CA LYS A 364 -35.07 -31.64 0.49
C LYS A 364 -34.25 -30.50 -0.14
N GLY A 365 -32.94 -30.71 -0.31
CA GLY A 365 -32.06 -29.70 -0.92
C GLY A 365 -31.82 -28.46 -0.06
N ILE A 366 -32.23 -28.43 1.21
CA ILE A 366 -31.97 -27.29 2.10
C ILE A 366 -30.55 -27.41 2.67
N MET A 367 -29.64 -26.60 2.14
CA MET A 367 -28.22 -26.59 2.51
C MET A 367 -27.96 -25.76 3.77
N PHE A 368 -28.82 -24.76 4.03
CA PHE A 368 -28.76 -23.91 5.22
C PHE A 368 -30.17 -23.38 5.54
N ASP A 369 -30.59 -23.42 6.81
CA ASP A 369 -31.83 -22.80 7.30
C ASP A 369 -31.69 -22.42 8.77
N GLN A 370 -31.17 -21.23 9.05
CA GLN A 370 -30.99 -20.72 10.41
C GLN A 370 -31.20 -19.21 10.45
N GLN A 371 -31.81 -18.73 11.54
CA GLN A 371 -32.07 -17.31 11.79
C GLN A 371 -32.83 -16.61 10.63
N GLY A 372 -33.59 -17.37 9.84
CA GLY A 372 -34.33 -16.89 8.68
C GLY A 372 -33.52 -16.74 7.40
N HIS A 373 -32.20 -17.01 7.43
CA HIS A 373 -31.37 -17.14 6.23
C HIS A 373 -31.50 -18.56 5.69
N LYS A 374 -31.61 -18.70 4.37
CA LYS A 374 -31.73 -20.00 3.70
C LYS A 374 -30.83 -20.11 2.48
N ILE A 375 -30.25 -21.30 2.26
CA ILE A 375 -29.59 -21.68 1.00
C ILE A 375 -30.24 -22.98 0.52
N ILE A 376 -30.74 -22.99 -0.70
CA ILE A 376 -31.46 -24.11 -1.30
C ILE A 376 -30.74 -24.55 -2.57
N ASP A 377 -30.49 -25.85 -2.68
CA ASP A 377 -30.14 -26.53 -3.92
C ASP A 377 -31.42 -26.99 -4.62
N LEU A 378 -31.75 -26.30 -5.72
CA LEU A 378 -32.92 -26.65 -6.53
C LEU A 378 -32.65 -27.87 -7.44
N GLY A 379 -31.39 -28.34 -7.51
CA GLY A 379 -31.00 -29.53 -8.26
C GLY A 379 -31.32 -30.84 -7.54
N ASP A 380 -31.64 -30.79 -6.25
CA ASP A 380 -31.99 -31.95 -5.44
C ASP A 380 -33.19 -32.72 -6.01
N ASP A 381 -33.20 -34.04 -5.81
CA ASP A 381 -34.25 -34.95 -6.26
C ASP A 381 -35.64 -34.48 -5.85
N PHE A 382 -35.78 -33.86 -4.67
CA PHE A 382 -37.04 -33.31 -4.18
C PHE A 382 -37.69 -32.31 -5.15
N TYR A 383 -36.89 -31.48 -5.81
CA TYR A 383 -37.37 -30.45 -6.74
C TYR A 383 -37.47 -30.94 -8.19
N THR A 384 -36.80 -32.04 -8.52
CA THR A 384 -36.68 -32.56 -9.90
C THR A 384 -37.60 -33.74 -10.20
N VAL A 385 -38.37 -34.26 -9.23
CA VAL A 385 -39.37 -35.31 -9.48
C VAL A 385 -40.35 -34.90 -10.59
N GLY A 386 -40.28 -35.62 -11.72
CA GLY A 386 -41.16 -35.39 -12.89
C GLY A 386 -40.83 -34.13 -13.70
N ARG A 387 -39.65 -33.53 -13.52
CA ARG A 387 -39.20 -32.31 -14.23
C ARG A 387 -37.72 -32.43 -14.65
N PRO A 388 -37.28 -31.70 -15.70
CA PRO A 388 -35.86 -31.61 -16.01
C PRO A 388 -35.06 -30.93 -14.89
N HIS A 389 -33.77 -31.23 -14.81
CA HIS A 389 -32.84 -30.60 -13.87
C HIS A 389 -32.81 -29.06 -14.08
N PRO A 390 -32.72 -28.23 -13.01
CA PRO A 390 -32.81 -26.78 -13.11
C PRO A 390 -31.67 -26.10 -13.89
N MET A 391 -30.58 -26.80 -14.18
CA MET A 391 -29.54 -26.30 -15.09
C MET A 391 -29.97 -26.34 -16.57
N ILE A 392 -30.98 -27.15 -16.90
CA ILE A 392 -31.53 -27.31 -18.25
C ILE A 392 -32.82 -26.48 -18.37
N ASP A 393 -33.76 -26.70 -17.44
CA ASP A 393 -35.03 -26.00 -17.37
C ASP A 393 -35.09 -25.10 -16.13
N LEU A 394 -34.99 -23.79 -16.35
CA LEU A 394 -34.87 -22.80 -15.29
C LEU A 394 -36.23 -22.38 -14.70
N SER A 395 -37.35 -22.95 -15.18
CA SER A 395 -38.70 -22.51 -14.82
C SER A 395 -38.97 -22.57 -13.31
N ILE A 396 -38.47 -23.59 -12.62
CA ILE A 396 -38.62 -23.75 -11.17
C ILE A 396 -37.94 -22.59 -10.44
N ARG A 397 -36.70 -22.28 -10.84
CA ARG A 397 -35.91 -21.21 -10.24
C ARG A 397 -36.49 -19.85 -10.55
N GLU A 398 -36.91 -19.59 -11.78
CA GLU A 398 -37.57 -18.34 -12.17
C GLU A 398 -38.80 -18.07 -11.30
N HIS A 399 -39.63 -19.10 -11.11
CA HIS A 399 -40.81 -18.99 -10.27
C HIS A 399 -40.45 -18.75 -8.81
N ALA A 400 -39.46 -19.46 -8.27
CA ALA A 400 -38.98 -19.27 -6.91
C ALA A 400 -38.43 -17.85 -6.68
N ILE A 401 -37.66 -17.31 -7.63
CA ILE A 401 -37.18 -15.92 -7.58
C ILE A 401 -38.37 -14.96 -7.57
N ALA A 402 -39.34 -15.12 -8.48
CA ALA A 402 -40.50 -14.24 -8.56
C ALA A 402 -41.34 -14.21 -7.26
N GLN A 403 -41.44 -15.35 -6.56
CA GLN A 403 -42.14 -15.45 -5.27
C GLN A 403 -41.48 -14.62 -4.16
N LEU A 404 -40.18 -14.32 -4.25
CA LEU A 404 -39.50 -13.45 -3.29
C LEU A 404 -40.03 -12.02 -3.29
N GLY A 405 -40.78 -11.61 -4.32
CA GLY A 405 -41.50 -10.34 -4.33
C GLY A 405 -42.46 -10.17 -3.15
N GLU A 406 -43.08 -11.26 -2.68
CA GLU A 406 -44.00 -11.25 -1.52
C GLU A 406 -43.26 -11.38 -0.18
N GLN A 407 -42.01 -11.84 -0.17
CA GLN A 407 -41.24 -12.15 1.03
C GLN A 407 -40.39 -10.96 1.50
N THR A 408 -41.02 -9.89 1.96
CA THR A 408 -40.34 -8.62 2.32
C THR A 408 -39.29 -8.72 3.44
N GLY A 409 -39.26 -9.82 4.20
CA GLY A 409 -38.19 -10.13 5.15
C GLY A 409 -36.84 -10.49 4.50
N VAL A 410 -36.86 -10.95 3.25
CA VAL A 410 -35.65 -11.28 2.47
C VAL A 410 -35.13 -10.01 1.80
N GLY A 411 -33.90 -9.62 2.14
CA GLY A 411 -33.22 -8.45 1.60
C GLY A 411 -32.18 -8.79 0.54
N VAL A 412 -31.59 -9.99 0.59
CA VAL A 412 -30.55 -10.44 -0.34
C VAL A 412 -30.92 -11.78 -0.97
N LEU A 413 -30.78 -11.87 -2.29
CA LEU A 413 -30.90 -13.07 -3.11
C LEU A 413 -29.52 -13.48 -3.64
N LEU A 414 -29.07 -14.69 -3.32
CA LEU A 414 -27.84 -15.29 -3.85
C LEU A 414 -28.15 -16.28 -4.98
N LEU A 415 -27.36 -16.21 -6.04
CA LEU A 415 -27.55 -16.99 -7.27
C LEU A 415 -26.22 -17.50 -7.83
N ASP A 416 -26.15 -18.75 -8.24
CA ASP A 416 -25.18 -19.23 -9.23
C ASP A 416 -25.73 -19.13 -10.66
N LEU A 417 -24.90 -18.87 -11.65
CA LEU A 417 -25.27 -19.04 -13.05
C LEU A 417 -24.23 -19.94 -13.71
N VAL A 418 -24.60 -21.19 -13.98
CA VAL A 418 -23.73 -22.19 -14.59
C VAL A 418 -24.02 -22.26 -16.08
N ILE A 419 -23.02 -21.96 -16.91
CA ILE A 419 -23.09 -22.03 -18.37
C ILE A 419 -22.22 -23.19 -18.91
N GLY A 420 -22.19 -23.34 -20.23
CA GLY A 420 -21.45 -24.39 -20.93
C GLY A 420 -22.37 -25.42 -21.58
N TYR A 421 -21.78 -26.50 -22.10
CA TYR A 421 -22.53 -27.58 -22.73
C TYR A 421 -23.49 -28.26 -21.75
N GLY A 422 -24.70 -28.60 -22.23
CA GLY A 422 -25.74 -29.23 -21.43
C GLY A 422 -26.54 -28.27 -20.54
N ALA A 423 -26.09 -27.02 -20.36
CA ALA A 423 -26.88 -25.99 -19.70
C ALA A 423 -27.88 -25.33 -20.67
N ASN A 424 -28.82 -24.57 -20.11
CA ASN A 424 -29.74 -23.73 -20.87
C ASN A 424 -29.00 -22.79 -21.84
N ALA A 425 -29.62 -22.46 -22.98
CA ALA A 425 -29.00 -21.61 -24.00
C ALA A 425 -28.86 -20.13 -23.58
N ASN A 426 -29.71 -19.63 -22.67
CA ASN A 426 -29.63 -18.26 -22.17
C ASN A 426 -30.06 -18.15 -20.69
N PRO A 427 -29.26 -18.67 -19.74
CA PRO A 427 -29.67 -18.76 -18.36
C PRO A 427 -29.87 -17.41 -17.66
N ALA A 428 -29.18 -16.36 -18.09
CA ALA A 428 -29.34 -15.03 -17.50
C ALA A 428 -30.75 -14.47 -17.69
N GLU A 429 -31.39 -14.73 -18.83
CA GLU A 429 -32.72 -14.20 -19.14
C GLU A 429 -33.80 -14.71 -18.17
N SER A 430 -33.73 -15.99 -17.80
CA SER A 430 -34.68 -16.57 -16.83
C SER A 430 -34.48 -15.98 -15.42
N ILE A 431 -33.23 -15.79 -14.99
CA ILE A 431 -32.92 -15.09 -13.73
C ILE A 431 -33.47 -13.66 -13.76
N ILE A 432 -33.21 -12.92 -14.84
CA ILE A 432 -33.64 -11.53 -15.02
C ILE A 432 -35.17 -11.43 -15.03
N SER A 433 -35.86 -12.33 -15.74
CA SER A 433 -37.32 -12.42 -15.76
C SER A 433 -37.90 -12.61 -14.36
N GLY A 434 -37.39 -13.60 -13.62
CA GLY A 434 -37.82 -13.86 -12.24
C GLY A 434 -37.53 -12.67 -11.31
N TYR A 435 -36.33 -12.10 -11.40
CA TYR A 435 -35.90 -10.98 -10.57
C TYR A 435 -36.74 -9.72 -10.83
N ASN A 436 -37.00 -9.39 -12.10
CA ASN A 436 -37.86 -8.26 -12.48
C ASN A 436 -39.29 -8.42 -11.93
N LYS A 437 -39.86 -9.63 -11.98
CA LYS A 437 -41.16 -9.93 -11.35
C LYS A 437 -41.14 -9.75 -9.84
N ALA A 438 -40.02 -10.10 -9.18
CA ALA A 438 -39.86 -9.94 -7.74
C ALA A 438 -39.74 -8.46 -7.34
N ILE A 439 -38.85 -7.70 -7.96
CA ILE A 439 -38.62 -6.29 -7.61
C ILE A 439 -39.80 -5.39 -7.99
N ALA A 440 -40.60 -5.74 -9.01
CA ALA A 440 -41.84 -5.03 -9.34
C ALA A 440 -42.87 -5.03 -8.20
N LYS A 441 -42.77 -5.98 -7.27
CA LYS A 441 -43.62 -6.09 -6.08
C LYS A 441 -42.98 -5.48 -4.82
N ARG A 442 -41.73 -5.01 -4.90
CA ARG A 442 -41.00 -4.43 -3.76
C ARG A 442 -41.06 -2.90 -3.78
N SER A 443 -41.01 -2.30 -2.60
CA SER A 443 -40.86 -0.85 -2.44
C SER A 443 -39.40 -0.48 -2.15
N SER A 444 -39.06 0.79 -2.30
CA SER A 444 -37.72 1.33 -1.96
C SER A 444 -37.33 1.12 -0.49
N HIS A 445 -38.30 0.90 0.41
CA HIS A 445 -38.05 0.68 1.84
C HIS A 445 -37.75 -0.79 2.18
N ARG A 446 -38.06 -1.72 1.27
CA ARG A 446 -37.82 -3.16 1.42
C ARG A 446 -37.26 -3.73 0.12
N PRO A 447 -36.10 -3.22 -0.36
CA PRO A 447 -35.54 -3.68 -1.62
C PRO A 447 -35.13 -5.16 -1.53
N LEU A 448 -34.96 -5.78 -2.70
CA LEU A 448 -34.36 -7.10 -2.85
C LEU A 448 -33.11 -6.93 -3.70
N ILE A 449 -31.95 -7.24 -3.15
CA ILE A 449 -30.66 -7.15 -3.83
C ILE A 449 -30.28 -8.53 -4.32
N ALA A 450 -30.05 -8.68 -5.63
CA ALA A 450 -29.55 -9.93 -6.18
C ALA A 450 -28.03 -9.88 -6.38
N ILE A 451 -27.35 -10.93 -5.91
CA ILE A 451 -25.91 -11.15 -6.07
C ILE A 451 -25.73 -12.50 -6.77
N ALA A 452 -25.01 -12.50 -7.90
CA ALA A 452 -24.78 -13.68 -8.70
C ALA A 452 -23.28 -13.98 -8.86
N THR A 453 -22.95 -15.27 -8.98
CA THR A 453 -21.63 -15.75 -9.44
C THR A 453 -21.80 -16.57 -10.71
N VAL A 454 -20.99 -16.29 -11.74
CA VAL A 454 -21.04 -17.02 -13.01
C VAL A 454 -19.97 -18.11 -13.03
N THR A 455 -20.35 -19.34 -13.32
CA THR A 455 -19.45 -20.49 -13.53
C THR A 455 -19.45 -20.87 -15.00
N GLY A 456 -18.28 -20.85 -15.63
CA GLY A 456 -18.09 -21.08 -17.07
C GLY A 456 -17.04 -20.15 -17.67
N SER A 457 -16.85 -20.23 -18.96
CA SER A 457 -15.77 -19.62 -19.73
C SER A 457 -16.26 -18.68 -20.83
N GLU A 458 -15.36 -17.84 -21.32
CA GLU A 458 -15.66 -16.92 -22.42
C GLU A 458 -16.05 -17.64 -23.72
N SER A 459 -15.51 -18.85 -23.92
CA SER A 459 -15.71 -19.68 -25.11
C SER A 459 -16.94 -20.60 -25.06
N ASP A 460 -17.65 -20.63 -23.94
CA ASP A 460 -18.89 -21.41 -23.85
C ASP A 460 -19.97 -20.86 -24.81
N PRO A 461 -20.92 -21.69 -25.27
CA PRO A 461 -21.95 -21.27 -26.23
C PRO A 461 -22.73 -20.01 -25.80
N GLN A 462 -22.93 -19.84 -24.49
CA GLN A 462 -23.65 -18.71 -23.89
C GLN A 462 -22.76 -17.45 -23.72
N CYS A 463 -21.43 -17.61 -23.79
CA CYS A 463 -20.40 -16.59 -23.60
C CYS A 463 -20.44 -15.89 -22.22
N ARG A 464 -19.43 -16.14 -21.38
CA ARG A 464 -19.37 -15.62 -19.99
C ARG A 464 -19.59 -14.11 -19.91
N SER A 465 -18.84 -13.31 -20.67
CA SER A 465 -18.95 -11.84 -20.63
C SER A 465 -20.34 -11.33 -20.98
N LYS A 466 -21.03 -11.95 -21.96
CA LYS A 466 -22.40 -11.59 -22.35
C LYS A 466 -23.41 -11.88 -21.24
N GLN A 467 -23.30 -13.04 -20.58
CA GLN A 467 -24.18 -13.39 -19.47
C GLN A 467 -23.98 -12.44 -18.28
N ILE A 468 -22.72 -12.11 -17.94
CA ILE A 468 -22.39 -11.13 -16.89
C ILE A 468 -22.98 -9.76 -17.21
N ALA A 469 -22.77 -9.26 -18.43
CA ALA A 469 -23.26 -7.95 -18.86
C ALA A 469 -24.80 -7.87 -18.82
N ALA A 470 -25.50 -8.96 -19.19
CA ALA A 470 -26.95 -9.04 -19.12
C ALA A 470 -27.46 -8.93 -17.66
N LEU A 471 -26.86 -9.68 -16.73
CA LEU A 471 -27.22 -9.61 -15.31
C LEU A 471 -26.97 -8.20 -14.73
N GLN A 472 -25.80 -7.63 -15.00
CA GLN A 472 -25.44 -6.28 -14.53
C GLN A 472 -26.38 -5.21 -15.08
N SER A 473 -26.77 -5.31 -16.35
CA SER A 473 -27.72 -4.38 -16.98
C SER A 473 -29.12 -4.45 -16.35
N ALA A 474 -29.48 -5.57 -15.74
CA ALA A 474 -30.72 -5.75 -14.99
C ALA A 474 -30.61 -5.32 -13.51
N GLY A 475 -29.48 -4.75 -13.09
CA GLY A 475 -29.26 -4.33 -11.70
C GLY A 475 -28.91 -5.48 -10.75
N ILE A 476 -28.47 -6.63 -11.28
CA ILE A 476 -27.96 -7.76 -10.48
C ILE A 476 -26.46 -7.57 -10.32
N THR A 477 -25.97 -7.60 -9.07
CA THR A 477 -24.54 -7.52 -8.79
C THR A 477 -23.88 -8.86 -9.13
N VAL A 478 -22.79 -8.83 -9.89
CA VAL A 478 -22.02 -10.04 -10.21
C VAL A 478 -20.67 -9.99 -9.51
N MET A 479 -20.37 -11.02 -8.72
CA MET A 479 -19.08 -11.22 -8.04
C MET A 479 -18.30 -12.34 -8.71
N ASP A 480 -16.97 -12.32 -8.55
CA ASP A 480 -16.10 -13.26 -9.27
C ASP A 480 -16.11 -14.66 -8.64
N ASN A 481 -16.38 -14.75 -7.33
CA ASN A 481 -16.34 -15.99 -6.57
C ASN A 481 -17.32 -15.97 -5.38
N LEU A 482 -17.59 -17.16 -4.81
CA LEU A 482 -18.50 -17.31 -3.68
C LEU A 482 -18.05 -16.57 -2.42
N PRO A 483 -16.77 -16.58 -2.01
CA PRO A 483 -16.30 -15.77 -0.88
C PRO A 483 -16.67 -14.28 -0.98
N GLU A 484 -16.48 -13.66 -2.15
CA GLU A 484 -16.91 -12.28 -2.42
C GLU A 484 -18.42 -12.10 -2.28
N ALA A 485 -19.21 -12.98 -2.92
CA ALA A 485 -20.67 -12.91 -2.92
C ALA A 485 -21.27 -13.04 -1.51
N ILE A 486 -20.77 -14.00 -0.73
CA ILE A 486 -21.23 -14.26 0.64
C ILE A 486 -20.80 -13.13 1.59
N LEU A 487 -19.58 -12.61 1.44
CA LEU A 487 -19.11 -11.50 2.26
C LEU A 487 -19.93 -10.23 1.98
N LEU A 488 -20.23 -9.94 0.72
CA LEU A 488 -21.11 -8.82 0.35
C LEU A 488 -22.52 -9.03 0.94
N ALA A 489 -23.11 -10.21 0.76
CA ALA A 489 -24.44 -10.52 1.27
C ALA A 489 -24.52 -10.30 2.79
N THR A 490 -23.53 -10.79 3.53
CA THR A 490 -23.46 -10.66 5.00
C THR A 490 -23.28 -9.21 5.43
N LYS A 491 -22.45 -8.44 4.72
CA LYS A 491 -22.29 -7.00 5.00
C LYS A 491 -23.56 -6.20 4.77
N LEU A 492 -24.30 -6.48 3.70
CA LEU A 492 -25.53 -5.76 3.35
C LEU A 492 -26.66 -5.93 4.39
N ILE A 493 -26.71 -7.08 5.07
CA ILE A 493 -27.69 -7.34 6.14
C ILE A 493 -27.21 -6.90 7.53
N THR A 494 -25.92 -6.57 7.67
CA THR A 494 -25.34 -6.15 8.94
C THR A 494 -25.52 -4.63 9.08
N PRO A 495 -26.05 -4.14 10.22
CA PRO A 495 -26.15 -2.71 10.45
C PRO A 495 -24.77 -2.06 10.43
N VAL A 496 -24.60 -1.06 9.56
CA VAL A 496 -23.38 -0.25 9.52
C VAL A 496 -23.40 0.71 10.70
N ASN A 497 -22.47 0.55 11.63
CA ASN A 497 -22.23 1.56 12.66
C ASN A 497 -21.76 2.85 11.97
N LYS A 498 -22.48 3.95 12.18
CA LYS A 498 -22.03 5.27 11.71
C LYS A 498 -20.66 5.54 12.32
N ILE A 499 -19.66 5.70 11.46
CA ILE A 499 -18.32 6.13 11.86
C ILE A 499 -18.43 7.59 12.26
N ASP A 500 -17.92 7.96 13.44
CA ASP A 500 -17.75 9.35 13.81
C ASP A 500 -16.90 10.06 12.74
N CYS A 501 -17.25 11.29 12.40
CA CYS A 501 -16.48 12.08 11.44
C CYS A 501 -15.07 12.33 12.01
N LEU A 502 -14.12 11.49 11.60
CA LEU A 502 -12.71 11.69 11.91
C LEU A 502 -12.19 12.93 11.18
N LYS A 503 -11.33 13.69 11.86
CA LYS A 503 -10.68 14.88 11.29
C LYS A 503 -9.86 14.45 10.05
N PRO A 504 -10.09 15.04 8.87
CA PRO A 504 -9.30 14.71 7.68
C PRO A 504 -7.85 15.15 7.85
N TYR A 505 -6.93 14.41 7.24
CA TYR A 505 -5.50 14.74 7.22
C TYR A 505 -5.15 15.39 5.90
N PRO A 506 -4.85 16.72 5.86
CA PRO A 506 -4.63 17.45 4.61
C PRO A 506 -3.52 16.90 3.72
N LEU A 507 -2.54 16.20 4.31
CA LEU A 507 -1.44 15.55 3.59
C LEU A 507 -1.94 14.50 2.58
N LEU A 508 -3.06 13.83 2.84
CA LEU A 508 -3.58 12.78 1.97
C LEU A 508 -4.35 13.32 0.75
N ASP A 509 -4.84 14.57 0.84
CA ASP A 509 -5.59 15.23 -0.23
C ASP A 509 -4.67 15.93 -1.24
N HIS A 510 -3.59 16.56 -0.74
CA HIS A 510 -2.63 17.30 -1.54
C HIS A 510 -1.24 17.21 -0.90
N ILE A 511 -0.21 17.17 -1.74
CA ILE A 511 1.18 17.08 -1.30
C ILE A 511 2.07 18.08 -2.07
N SER A 512 2.95 18.73 -1.33
CA SER A 512 3.91 19.70 -1.82
C SER A 512 5.20 19.54 -1.03
N VAL A 513 6.31 19.30 -1.73
CA VAL A 513 7.51 18.68 -1.14
C VAL A 513 8.71 19.62 -1.15
N ILE A 514 9.38 19.75 -0.01
CA ILE A 514 10.75 20.24 0.05
C ILE A 514 11.67 19.01 0.08
N ASN A 515 12.43 18.81 -0.99
CA ASN A 515 13.37 17.69 -1.08
C ASN A 515 14.77 18.13 -0.67
N ALA A 516 15.32 17.54 0.39
CA ALA A 516 16.67 17.78 0.90
C ALA A 516 17.51 16.50 0.82
N GLY A 517 18.60 16.54 0.04
CA GLY A 517 19.47 15.37 -0.19
C GLY A 517 19.55 15.01 -1.67
N LEU A 518 19.20 13.78 -2.02
CA LEU A 518 19.25 13.24 -3.37
C LEU A 518 18.40 14.07 -4.33
N ARG A 519 19.03 14.63 -5.35
CA ARG A 519 18.35 15.44 -6.35
C ARG A 519 17.40 14.62 -7.22
N SER A 520 17.74 13.36 -7.52
CA SER A 520 16.92 12.46 -8.33
C SER A 520 15.48 12.39 -7.81
N PHE A 521 15.28 12.31 -6.49
CA PHE A 521 13.93 12.31 -5.91
C PHE A 521 13.13 13.58 -6.20
N ALA A 522 13.78 14.75 -6.30
CA ALA A 522 13.09 15.96 -6.73
C ALA A 522 12.75 15.96 -8.23
N GLU A 523 13.57 15.30 -9.05
CA GLU A 523 13.32 15.16 -10.48
C GLU A 523 12.17 14.18 -10.74
N ASP A 524 12.10 13.08 -9.99
CA ASP A 524 10.99 12.12 -10.02
C ASP A 524 9.66 12.80 -9.61
N LEU A 525 9.67 13.59 -8.53
CA LEU A 525 8.52 14.39 -8.12
C LEU A 525 8.10 15.41 -9.19
N GLN A 526 9.06 16.12 -9.79
CA GLN A 526 8.79 17.09 -10.84
C GLN A 526 8.19 16.44 -12.09
N SER A 527 8.74 15.30 -12.53
CA SER A 527 8.23 14.54 -13.68
C SER A 527 6.83 13.98 -13.43
N SER A 528 6.46 13.78 -12.17
CA SER A 528 5.12 13.37 -11.73
C SER A 528 4.17 14.55 -11.47
N ASN A 529 4.55 15.77 -11.86
CA ASN A 529 3.81 17.02 -11.66
C ASN A 529 3.51 17.34 -10.17
N ILE A 530 4.36 16.87 -9.25
CA ILE A 530 4.25 17.21 -7.83
C ILE A 530 5.01 18.52 -7.57
N PRO A 531 4.39 19.52 -6.90
CA PRO A 531 5.08 20.73 -6.51
C PRO A 531 6.29 20.41 -5.63
N VAL A 532 7.48 20.79 -6.10
CA VAL A 532 8.73 20.46 -5.41
C VAL A 532 9.75 21.60 -5.46
N VAL A 533 10.40 21.85 -4.33
CA VAL A 533 11.62 22.65 -4.24
C VAL A 533 12.75 21.75 -3.75
N HIS A 534 13.83 21.70 -4.52
CA HIS A 534 15.05 21.02 -4.13
C HIS A 534 15.92 21.92 -3.25
N TYR A 535 16.00 21.59 -1.97
CA TYR A 535 16.95 22.15 -1.04
C TYR A 535 18.31 21.48 -1.20
N GLN A 536 19.24 22.20 -1.82
CA GLN A 536 20.67 21.86 -1.92
C GLN A 536 21.33 22.01 -0.55
N TRP A 537 21.09 21.03 0.31
CA TRP A 537 21.64 20.97 1.66
C TRP A 537 23.13 20.62 1.61
N ALA A 538 23.91 21.24 2.50
CA ALA A 538 25.31 20.91 2.76
C ALA A 538 25.60 21.20 4.25
N PRO A 539 26.52 20.45 4.88
CA PRO A 539 26.83 20.66 6.29
C PRO A 539 27.45 22.04 6.51
N LEU A 540 26.96 22.74 7.53
CA LEU A 540 27.47 24.06 7.93
C LEU A 540 28.95 23.97 8.31
N ALA A 541 29.70 25.03 7.99
CA ALA A 541 31.11 25.16 8.38
C ALA A 541 32.01 23.97 7.97
N GLY A 542 31.71 23.30 6.86
CA GLY A 542 32.49 22.12 6.45
C GLY A 542 32.20 20.87 7.28
N GLY A 543 31.13 20.85 8.07
CA GLY A 543 30.81 19.77 9.03
C GLY A 543 31.61 19.84 10.33
N ASN A 544 32.32 20.95 10.61
CA ASN A 544 32.94 21.18 11.91
C ASN A 544 31.87 21.48 12.97
N GLN A 545 31.56 20.48 13.81
CA GLN A 545 30.50 20.56 14.82
C GLN A 545 30.68 21.73 15.81
N LYS A 546 31.92 22.05 16.22
CA LYS A 546 32.18 23.17 17.14
C LYS A 546 31.88 24.52 16.48
N LEU A 547 32.35 24.71 15.25
CA LEU A 547 32.11 25.95 14.50
C LEU A 547 30.63 26.09 14.12
N ALA A 548 29.97 24.99 13.76
CA ALA A 548 28.53 24.96 13.52
C ALA A 548 27.71 25.31 14.78
N ALA A 549 28.08 24.78 15.95
CA ALA A 549 27.43 25.11 17.22
C ALA A 549 27.60 26.58 17.62
N ILE A 550 28.76 27.20 17.32
CA ILE A 550 28.98 28.64 17.54
C ILE A 550 28.14 29.46 16.58
N LEU A 551 28.12 29.14 15.29
CA LEU A 551 27.31 29.85 14.29
C LEU A 551 25.80 29.74 14.57
N LYS A 552 25.34 28.62 15.15
CA LYS A 552 23.96 28.45 15.61
C LYS A 552 23.58 29.31 16.82
N LYS A 553 24.54 29.69 17.67
CA LYS A 553 24.31 30.59 18.81
C LYS A 553 24.32 32.06 18.42
N LEU A 554 24.76 32.37 17.20
CA LEU A 554 24.89 33.74 16.67
C LEU A 554 23.72 34.16 15.77
N ASN A 555 22.91 33.21 15.31
CA ASN A 555 21.63 33.42 14.61
C ASN A 555 20.48 33.02 15.52
#